data_AF-A0A7S1WT74-F1
#
_entry.id   AF-A0A7S1WT74-F1
#
_cell.length_a   1.000
_cell.length_b   1.000
_cell.length_c   1.000
_cell.angle_alpha   90.00
_cell.angle_beta   90.00
_cell.angle_gamma   90.00
#
_symmetry.space_group_name_H-M   'P 1'
#
loop_
_entity.id
_entity.type
_entity.pdbx_description
1 polymer ?
#
loop_
_entity_poly.entity_id
_entity_poly.type
_entity_poly.pdbx_seq_one_letter_code
_entity_poly.pdbx_strand_id
1 'polypeptide(L)'
;RPGLAAALFGLAVHMRVYPIIYALPLMFFVGARAGRRGWGCLASGEAWRFALGSGAVFLALLALFTGLYGPDFVRAAYLHHAARADARHNFSVYFYPVRWLPVLAQLSSVPQLAACAAFGWTWGESPLARAMLLQTLCFVALNRVVTAQYFVWWLALLPPALPWLRRDARLA
;
A
#
# COMPACT_ATOMS: atom_id res chain seq x y z
N ARG A 1 -17.42 6.86 9.83
CA ARG A 1 -18.50 6.60 8.84
C ARG A 1 -17.88 5.91 7.63
N PRO A 2 -18.35 4.73 7.20
CA PRO A 2 -17.67 3.91 6.18
C PRO A 2 -17.61 4.59 4.80
N GLY A 3 -18.65 5.32 4.39
CA GLY A 3 -18.66 6.04 3.11
C GLY A 3 -17.62 7.16 3.02
N LEU A 4 -17.48 7.96 4.08
CA LEU A 4 -16.43 9.00 4.15
C LEU A 4 -15.03 8.38 4.14
N ALA A 5 -14.81 7.29 4.87
CA ALA A 5 -13.53 6.60 4.88
C ALA A 5 -13.18 6.06 3.48
N ALA A 6 -14.15 5.48 2.77
CA ALA A 6 -13.97 5.01 1.39
C ALA A 6 -13.64 6.16 0.44
N ALA A 7 -14.36 7.29 0.53
CA ALA A 7 -14.11 8.46 -0.30
C ALA A 7 -12.72 9.08 -0.06
N LEU A 8 -12.34 9.26 1.21
CA LEU A 8 -11.03 9.79 1.58
C LEU A 8 -9.90 8.84 1.14
N PHE A 9 -10.09 7.53 1.26
CA PHE A 9 -9.10 6.56 0.81
C PHE A 9 -8.96 6.56 -0.71
N GLY A 10 -10.07 6.54 -1.46
CA GLY A 10 -10.06 6.63 -2.92
C GLY A 10 -9.40 7.92 -3.43
N LEU A 11 -9.70 9.05 -2.78
CA LEU A 11 -9.03 10.33 -3.06
C LEU A 11 -7.53 10.26 -2.75
N ALA A 12 -7.13 9.71 -1.61
CA ALA A 12 -5.73 9.58 -1.23
C ALA A 12 -4.93 8.75 -2.25
N VAL A 13 -5.49 7.62 -2.70
CA VAL A 13 -4.90 6.75 -3.75
C VAL A 13 -4.84 7.46 -5.11
N HIS A 14 -5.84 8.29 -5.43
CA HIS A 14 -5.82 9.07 -6.66
C HIS A 14 -4.69 10.12 -6.64
N MET A 15 -4.55 10.85 -5.54
CA MET A 15 -3.54 11.92 -5.39
C MET A 15 -2.11 11.37 -5.38
N ARG A 16 -1.88 10.19 -4.79
CA ARG A 16 -0.63 9.44 -4.86
C ARG A 16 -0.96 7.96 -4.84
N VAL A 17 -0.36 7.16 -5.73
CA VAL A 17 -0.70 5.73 -5.85
C VAL A 17 -0.39 4.91 -4.60
N TYR A 18 0.69 5.23 -3.88
CA TYR A 18 1.24 4.32 -2.86
C TYR A 18 0.30 3.91 -1.72
N PRO A 19 -0.70 4.70 -1.25
CA PRO A 19 -1.64 4.26 -0.22
C PRO A 19 -2.46 3.04 -0.65
N ILE A 20 -2.46 2.66 -1.94
CA ILE A 20 -3.11 1.43 -2.43
C ILE A 20 -2.63 0.19 -1.68
N ILE A 21 -1.39 0.18 -1.15
CA ILE A 21 -0.85 -0.93 -0.36
C ILE A 21 -1.65 -1.20 0.92
N TYR A 22 -2.39 -0.20 1.41
CA TYR A 22 -3.24 -0.31 2.60
C TYR A 22 -4.63 -0.85 2.30
N ALA A 23 -5.02 -1.05 1.03
CA ALA A 23 -6.35 -1.53 0.67
C ALA A 23 -6.68 -2.86 1.38
N LEU A 24 -5.75 -3.81 1.34
CA LEU A 24 -5.95 -5.12 1.97
C LEU A 24 -5.99 -5.04 3.52
N PRO A 25 -5.02 -4.41 4.21
CA PRO A 25 -5.13 -4.17 5.66
C PRO A 25 -6.42 -3.47 6.08
N LEU A 26 -6.88 -2.47 5.32
CA LEU A 26 -8.12 -1.75 5.61
C LEU A 26 -9.37 -2.62 5.41
N MET A 27 -9.39 -3.48 4.40
CA MET A 27 -10.47 -4.45 4.21
C MET A 27 -10.54 -5.44 5.37
N PHE A 28 -9.40 -5.97 5.84
CA PHE A 28 -9.35 -6.83 7.02
C PHE A 28 -9.81 -6.08 8.27
N PHE A 29 -9.37 -4.85 8.48
CA PHE A 29 -9.79 -4.01 9.60
C PHE A 29 -11.30 -3.76 9.62
N VAL A 30 -11.89 -3.42 8.47
CA VAL A 30 -13.35 -3.21 8.35
C VAL A 30 -14.09 -4.53 8.57
N GLY A 31 -13.62 -5.64 7.99
CA GLY A 31 -14.19 -6.97 8.20
C GLY A 31 -14.15 -7.43 9.66
N ALA A 32 -13.03 -7.19 10.34
CA ALA A 32 -12.86 -7.50 11.76
C ALA A 32 -13.80 -6.67 12.63
N ARG A 33 -13.99 -5.39 12.29
CA ARG A 33 -14.93 -4.50 12.97
C ARG A 33 -16.39 -4.91 12.76
N ALA A 34 -16.69 -5.60 11.66
CA ALA A 34 -17.98 -6.26 11.40
C ALA A 34 -18.11 -7.64 12.10
N GLY A 35 -17.21 -7.98 13.02
CA GLY A 35 -17.25 -9.22 13.81
C GLY A 35 -16.72 -10.47 13.10
N ARG A 36 -16.07 -10.31 11.93
CA ARG A 36 -15.48 -11.44 11.20
C ARG A 36 -14.01 -11.64 11.56
N ARG A 37 -13.46 -12.81 11.21
CA ARG A 37 -12.05 -13.15 11.45
C ARG A 37 -11.48 -13.93 10.27
N GLY A 38 -10.17 -13.89 10.12
CA GLY A 38 -9.43 -14.49 9.03
C GLY A 38 -10.03 -14.13 7.66
N TRP A 39 -10.15 -15.13 6.81
CA TRP A 39 -10.78 -15.01 5.49
C TRP A 39 -12.24 -14.51 5.54
N GLY A 40 -12.93 -14.69 6.67
CA GLY A 40 -14.27 -14.15 6.87
C GLY A 40 -14.31 -12.62 6.74
N CYS A 41 -13.22 -11.93 7.09
CA CYS A 41 -13.11 -10.46 6.96
C CYS A 41 -13.29 -10.01 5.50
N LEU A 42 -12.71 -10.74 4.55
CA LEU A 42 -12.85 -10.44 3.12
C LEU A 42 -14.20 -10.83 2.56
N ALA A 43 -14.92 -11.77 3.19
CA ALA A 43 -16.30 -12.05 2.82
C ALA A 43 -17.27 -10.96 3.30
N SER A 44 -16.83 -10.01 4.13
CA SER A 44 -17.67 -8.97 4.73
C SER A 44 -18.27 -8.06 3.67
N GLY A 45 -19.61 -7.91 3.70
CA GLY A 45 -20.28 -6.91 2.88
C GLY A 45 -19.79 -5.49 3.19
N GLU A 46 -19.40 -5.20 4.43
CA GLU A 46 -18.82 -3.89 4.78
C GLU A 46 -17.44 -3.66 4.16
N ALA A 47 -16.59 -4.70 4.14
CA ALA A 47 -15.27 -4.62 3.52
C ALA A 47 -15.38 -4.36 2.02
N TRP A 48 -16.30 -5.06 1.33
CA TRP A 48 -16.58 -4.81 -0.08
C TRP A 48 -17.23 -3.47 -0.35
N ARG A 49 -18.16 -3.00 0.51
CA ARG A 49 -18.71 -1.65 0.38
C ARG A 49 -17.63 -0.57 0.50
N PHE A 50 -16.66 -0.76 1.39
CA PHE A 50 -15.50 0.12 1.48
C PHE A 50 -14.60 0.05 0.24
N ALA A 51 -14.25 -1.15 -0.21
CA ALA A 51 -13.38 -1.37 -1.36
C ALA A 51 -14.00 -0.84 -2.67
N LEU A 52 -15.26 -1.18 -2.93
CA LEU A 52 -15.99 -0.71 -4.10
C LEU A 52 -16.24 0.80 -4.04
N GLY A 53 -16.59 1.33 -2.85
CA GLY A 53 -16.78 2.77 -2.68
C GLY A 53 -15.50 3.57 -2.95
N SER A 54 -14.37 3.12 -2.42
CA SER A 54 -13.08 3.79 -2.65
C SER A 54 -12.59 3.62 -4.10
N GLY A 55 -12.78 2.43 -4.68
CA GLY A 55 -12.51 2.15 -6.09
C GLY A 55 -13.35 3.03 -7.02
N ALA A 56 -14.63 3.23 -6.72
CA ALA A 56 -15.51 4.11 -7.49
C ALA A 56 -15.02 5.57 -7.45
N VAL A 57 -14.63 6.08 -6.29
CA VAL A 57 -14.05 7.44 -6.19
C VAL A 57 -12.75 7.55 -6.99
N PHE A 58 -11.86 6.56 -6.87
CA PHE A 58 -10.61 6.53 -7.63
C PHE A 58 -10.87 6.52 -9.14
N LEU A 59 -11.75 5.64 -9.62
CA LEU A 59 -12.08 5.50 -11.04
C LEU A 59 -12.80 6.73 -11.59
N ALA A 60 -13.69 7.35 -10.82
CA ALA A 60 -14.35 8.59 -11.21
C ALA A 60 -13.35 9.73 -11.39
N LEU A 61 -12.40 9.89 -10.44
CA LEU A 61 -11.35 10.89 -10.55
C LEU A 61 -10.36 10.56 -11.69
N LEU A 62 -9.99 9.29 -11.86
CA LEU A 62 -9.17 8.85 -12.99
C LEU A 62 -9.84 9.19 -14.32
N ALA A 63 -11.12 8.90 -14.49
CA ALA A 63 -11.89 9.20 -15.69
C ALA A 63 -12.00 10.72 -15.93
N LEU A 64 -12.30 11.50 -14.88
CA LEU A 64 -12.39 12.95 -14.94
C LEU A 64 -11.06 13.56 -15.44
N PHE A 65 -9.94 13.23 -14.79
CA PHE A 65 -8.65 13.81 -15.14
C PHE A 65 -8.11 13.28 -16.48
N THR A 66 -8.43 12.03 -16.85
CA THR A 66 -8.13 11.54 -18.20
C THR A 66 -8.95 12.28 -19.27
N GLY A 67 -10.20 12.64 -18.98
CA GLY A 67 -11.01 13.47 -19.87
C GLY A 67 -10.49 14.91 -20.01
N LEU A 68 -9.97 15.49 -18.93
CA LEU A 68 -9.44 16.86 -18.92
C LEU A 68 -8.05 16.99 -19.54
N TYR A 69 -7.16 16.03 -19.28
CA TYR A 69 -5.73 16.11 -19.61
C TYR A 69 -5.27 15.05 -20.62
N GLY A 70 -6.16 14.16 -21.07
CA GLY A 70 -5.87 13.13 -22.06
C GLY A 70 -5.01 11.97 -21.52
N PRO A 71 -4.46 11.14 -22.42
CA PRO A 71 -3.71 9.93 -22.06
C PRO A 71 -2.36 10.23 -21.38
N ASP A 72 -1.81 11.43 -21.58
CA ASP A 72 -0.54 11.82 -20.96
C ASP A 72 -0.64 11.93 -19.43
N PHE A 73 -1.82 12.30 -18.91
CA PHE A 73 -2.09 12.25 -17.48
C PHE A 73 -1.88 10.83 -16.91
N VAL A 74 -2.48 9.83 -17.54
CA VAL A 74 -2.37 8.44 -17.07
C VAL A 74 -0.93 7.96 -17.15
N ARG A 75 -0.22 8.33 -18.24
CA ARG A 75 1.18 7.98 -18.42
C ARG A 75 2.06 8.59 -17.33
N ALA A 76 1.91 9.88 -17.06
CA ALA A 76 2.73 10.61 -16.10
C ALA A 76 2.39 10.25 -14.64
N ALA A 77 1.10 10.19 -14.29
CA ALA A 77 0.65 9.96 -12.92
C ALA A 77 0.82 8.50 -12.47
N TYR A 78 0.51 7.53 -13.35
CA TYR A 78 0.43 6.12 -12.97
C TYR A 78 1.48 5.25 -13.64
N LEU A 79 1.56 5.26 -14.98
CA LEU A 79 2.37 4.27 -15.71
C LEU A 79 3.88 4.52 -15.62
N HIS A 80 4.30 5.79 -15.49
CA HIS A 80 5.72 6.14 -15.36
C HIS A 80 6.41 5.41 -14.20
N HIS A 81 5.72 5.26 -13.07
CA HIS A 81 6.23 4.57 -11.89
C HIS A 81 6.42 3.06 -12.12
N ALA A 82 5.60 2.46 -12.97
CA ALA A 82 5.68 1.04 -13.33
C ALA A 82 6.83 0.72 -14.30
N ALA A 83 7.35 1.69 -15.04
CA ALA A 83 8.51 1.53 -15.91
C ALA A 83 9.84 1.90 -15.24
N ARG A 84 9.79 2.64 -14.13
CA ARG A 84 11.00 3.18 -13.50
C ARG A 84 11.85 2.09 -12.85
N ALA A 85 13.12 2.03 -13.29
CA ALA A 85 14.20 1.31 -12.64
C ALA A 85 15.39 2.28 -12.49
N ASP A 86 15.86 2.49 -11.27
CA ASP A 86 17.02 3.32 -10.99
C ASP A 86 18.04 2.49 -10.20
N ALA A 87 19.14 2.14 -10.86
CA ALA A 87 20.20 1.33 -10.27
C ALA A 87 21.38 2.17 -9.77
N ARG A 88 21.31 3.51 -9.76
CA ARG A 88 22.44 4.39 -9.41
C ARG A 88 22.30 5.07 -8.06
N HIS A 89 21.09 5.41 -7.64
CA HIS A 89 20.85 6.11 -6.36
C HIS A 89 19.67 5.50 -5.61
N ASN A 90 19.84 4.25 -5.20
CA ASN A 90 18.74 3.42 -4.73
C ASN A 90 19.19 2.57 -3.53
N PHE A 91 18.42 2.64 -2.44
CA PHE A 91 18.64 1.88 -1.20
C PHE A 91 18.03 0.47 -1.23
N SER A 92 17.45 0.08 -2.36
CA SER A 92 16.83 -1.23 -2.55
C SER A 92 17.86 -2.35 -2.45
N VAL A 93 17.44 -3.50 -1.89
CA VAL A 93 18.20 -4.76 -1.95
C VAL A 93 18.51 -5.18 -3.40
N TYR A 94 17.73 -4.69 -4.37
CA TYR A 94 17.89 -4.97 -5.81
C TYR A 94 18.88 -4.02 -6.52
N PHE A 95 19.43 -3.00 -5.83
CA PHE A 95 20.30 -1.97 -6.41
C PHE A 95 21.45 -2.53 -7.26
N TYR A 96 22.22 -3.47 -6.70
CA TYR A 96 23.37 -4.05 -7.38
C TYR A 96 22.99 -5.20 -8.32
N PRO A 97 22.13 -6.18 -7.92
CA PRO A 97 21.77 -7.30 -8.78
C PRO A 97 21.11 -6.91 -10.10
N VAL A 98 20.29 -5.84 -10.13
CA VAL A 98 19.59 -5.40 -11.35
C VAL A 98 20.55 -4.92 -12.44
N ARG A 99 21.75 -4.46 -12.09
CA ARG A 99 22.77 -4.05 -13.07
C ARG A 99 23.28 -5.21 -13.92
N TRP A 100 23.36 -6.39 -13.32
CA TRP A 100 23.91 -7.60 -13.95
C TRP A 100 22.81 -8.56 -14.44
N LEU A 101 21.61 -8.46 -13.86
CA LEU A 101 20.43 -9.27 -14.21
C LEU A 101 19.19 -8.36 -14.36
N PRO A 102 19.01 -7.67 -15.50
CA PRO A 102 17.91 -6.70 -15.70
C PRO A 102 16.51 -7.29 -15.51
N VAL A 103 16.35 -8.59 -15.77
CA VAL A 103 15.09 -9.32 -15.54
C VAL A 103 14.62 -9.24 -14.08
N LEU A 104 15.53 -9.09 -13.11
CA LEU A 104 15.19 -8.91 -11.70
C LEU A 104 14.42 -7.60 -11.45
N ALA A 105 14.59 -6.57 -12.29
CA ALA A 105 13.82 -5.33 -12.16
C ALA A 105 12.32 -5.55 -12.45
N GLN A 106 11.98 -6.51 -13.30
CA GLN A 106 10.59 -6.87 -13.58
C GLN A 106 10.07 -7.85 -12.51
N LEU A 107 10.87 -8.87 -12.19
CA LEU A 107 10.46 -9.93 -11.27
C LEU A 107 10.36 -9.49 -9.81
N SER A 108 11.11 -8.47 -9.38
CA SER A 108 11.09 -7.92 -8.00
C SER A 108 9.71 -7.44 -7.54
N SER A 109 8.81 -7.12 -8.46
CA SER A 109 7.42 -6.78 -8.11
C SER A 109 6.65 -7.99 -7.57
N VAL A 110 7.01 -9.21 -7.97
CA VAL A 110 6.34 -10.45 -7.54
C VAL A 110 6.54 -10.73 -6.04
N PRO A 111 7.77 -10.83 -5.49
CA PRO A 111 7.97 -11.02 -4.06
C PRO A 111 7.43 -9.84 -3.26
N GLN A 112 7.50 -8.61 -3.79
CA GLN A 112 6.92 -7.44 -3.15
C GLN A 112 5.40 -7.55 -3.00
N LEU A 113 4.68 -7.87 -4.07
CA LEU A 113 3.22 -8.03 -4.05
C LEU A 113 2.80 -9.22 -3.18
N ALA A 114 3.51 -10.35 -3.29
CA ALA A 114 3.26 -11.53 -2.47
C ALA A 114 3.44 -11.24 -0.98
N ALA A 115 4.52 -10.54 -0.61
CA ALA A 115 4.76 -10.15 0.77
C ALA A 115 3.72 -9.12 1.25
N CYS A 116 3.36 -8.13 0.43
CA CYS A 116 2.29 -7.19 0.77
C CYS A 116 0.94 -7.89 0.99
N ALA A 117 0.61 -8.91 0.21
CA ALA A 117 -0.59 -9.71 0.41
C ALA A 117 -0.50 -10.54 1.70
N ALA A 118 0.65 -11.17 1.95
CA ALA A 118 0.89 -11.96 3.16
C ALA A 118 0.83 -11.11 4.43
N PHE A 119 1.45 -9.92 4.44
CA PHE A 119 1.39 -8.98 5.57
C PHE A 119 -0.03 -8.42 5.77
N GLY A 120 -0.73 -8.05 4.69
CA GLY A 120 -2.11 -7.62 4.77
C GLY A 120 -3.05 -8.70 5.33
N TRP A 121 -2.79 -9.97 5.01
CA TRP A 121 -3.55 -11.10 5.57
C TRP A 121 -3.18 -11.38 7.03
N THR A 122 -1.90 -11.58 7.33
CA THR A 122 -1.41 -11.98 8.66
C THR A 122 -1.62 -10.91 9.72
N TRP A 123 -1.44 -9.63 9.35
CA TRP A 123 -1.48 -8.50 10.29
C TRP A 123 -2.68 -7.58 10.08
N GLY A 124 -3.54 -7.83 9.10
CA GLY A 124 -4.69 -6.97 8.79
C GLY A 124 -5.73 -6.86 9.92
N GLU A 125 -5.81 -7.86 10.80
CA GLU A 125 -6.67 -7.85 11.99
C GLU A 125 -6.01 -7.19 13.21
N SER A 126 -4.72 -6.91 13.14
CA SER A 126 -3.99 -6.23 14.21
C SER A 126 -4.40 -4.76 14.30
N PRO A 127 -4.04 -4.04 15.38
CA PRO A 127 -4.30 -2.60 15.48
C PRO A 127 -3.82 -1.88 14.22
N LEU A 128 -4.70 -1.07 13.61
CA LEU A 128 -4.51 -0.52 12.26
C LEU A 128 -3.14 0.14 12.04
N ALA A 129 -2.64 0.90 13.02
CA ALA A 129 -1.34 1.54 12.93
C ALA A 129 -0.17 0.54 12.80
N ARG A 130 -0.25 -0.61 13.48
CA ARG A 130 0.72 -1.71 13.36
C ARG A 130 0.63 -2.32 11.97
N ALA A 131 -0.58 -2.68 11.52
CA ALA A 131 -0.80 -3.28 10.20
C ALA A 131 -0.25 -2.38 9.09
N MET A 132 -0.55 -1.07 9.12
CA MET A 132 -0.06 -0.10 8.15
C MET A 132 1.46 0.10 8.21
N LEU A 133 2.04 0.16 9.42
CA LEU A 133 3.49 0.29 9.56
C LEU A 133 4.21 -0.93 8.97
N LEU A 134 3.79 -2.14 9.35
CA LEU A 134 4.38 -3.39 8.83
C LEU A 134 4.18 -3.53 7.31
N GLN A 135 2.99 -3.18 6.80
CA GLN A 135 2.72 -3.14 5.37
C GLN A 135 3.68 -2.20 4.64
N THR A 136 3.94 -1.02 5.19
CA THR A 136 4.84 -0.02 4.61
C THR A 136 6.28 -0.51 4.61
N LEU A 137 6.76 -1.03 5.75
CA LEU A 137 8.10 -1.58 5.87
C LEU A 137 8.32 -2.73 4.89
N CYS A 138 7.35 -3.65 4.79
CA CYS A 138 7.37 -4.75 3.83
C CYS A 138 7.41 -4.24 2.37
N PHE A 139 6.51 -3.32 2.02
CA PHE A 139 6.45 -2.75 0.68
C PHE A 139 7.78 -2.10 0.29
N VAL A 140 8.39 -1.35 1.20
CA VAL A 140 9.63 -0.63 0.91
C VAL A 140 10.83 -1.58 0.86
N ALA A 141 10.95 -2.50 1.81
CA ALA A 141 12.07 -3.44 1.88
C ALA A 141 12.24 -4.25 0.59
N LEU A 142 11.12 -4.58 -0.07
CA LEU A 142 11.09 -5.33 -1.32
C LEU A 142 10.81 -4.46 -2.55
N ASN A 143 10.81 -3.13 -2.41
CA ASN A 143 10.66 -2.27 -3.58
C ASN A 143 11.96 -2.27 -4.40
N ARG A 144 11.83 -2.38 -5.71
CA ARG A 144 12.97 -2.29 -6.64
C ARG A 144 13.58 -0.89 -6.73
N VAL A 145 12.86 0.16 -6.36
CA VAL A 145 13.35 1.54 -6.29
C VAL A 145 12.98 2.13 -4.92
N VAL A 146 14.00 2.37 -4.10
CA VAL A 146 13.90 2.98 -2.78
C VAL A 146 14.77 4.24 -2.77
N THR A 147 14.10 5.38 -2.66
CA THR A 147 14.74 6.69 -2.45
C THR A 147 14.61 7.12 -1.00
N ALA A 148 15.37 8.13 -0.57
CA ALA A 148 15.29 8.65 0.79
C ALA A 148 13.88 9.15 1.18
N GLN A 149 13.05 9.53 0.21
CA GLN A 149 11.67 9.95 0.44
C GLN A 149 10.82 8.83 1.08
N TYR A 150 11.14 7.57 0.81
CA TYR A 150 10.34 6.44 1.31
C TYR A 150 10.46 6.33 2.84
N PHE A 151 11.59 6.75 3.42
CA PHE A 151 11.79 6.79 4.87
C PHE A 151 10.70 7.60 5.58
N VAL A 152 10.22 8.67 4.94
CA VAL A 152 9.14 9.51 5.48
C VAL A 152 7.84 8.71 5.66
N TRP A 153 7.59 7.70 4.83
CA TRP A 153 6.32 6.96 4.85
C TRP A 153 6.15 6.16 6.14
N TRP A 154 7.17 5.41 6.56
CA TRP A 154 7.08 4.68 7.82
C TRP A 154 7.41 5.53 9.03
N LEU A 155 8.23 6.58 8.91
CA LEU A 155 8.41 7.56 10.00
C LEU A 155 7.09 8.25 10.37
N ALA A 156 6.24 8.56 9.38
CA ALA A 156 4.90 9.11 9.63
C ALA A 156 3.96 8.14 10.37
N LEU A 157 4.18 6.83 10.23
CA LEU A 157 3.41 5.79 10.90
C LEU A 157 4.01 5.37 12.25
N LEU A 158 5.21 5.84 12.59
CA LEU A 158 5.89 5.47 13.83
C LEU A 158 5.18 6.03 15.08
N PRO A 159 4.78 7.33 15.15
CA PRO A 159 4.05 7.84 16.32
C PRO A 159 2.76 7.06 16.65
N PRO A 160 1.84 6.78 15.70
CA PRO A 160 0.64 6.01 16.00
C PRO A 160 0.91 4.54 16.31
N ALA A 161 2.03 3.96 15.83
CA ALA A 161 2.44 2.59 16.15
C ALA A 161 3.26 2.48 17.46
N LEU A 162 3.73 3.59 18.02
CA LEU A 162 4.61 3.61 19.19
C LEU A 162 4.05 2.90 20.45
N PRO A 163 2.75 3.04 20.79
CA PRO A 163 2.19 2.32 21.94
C PRO A 163 2.30 0.80 21.82
N TRP A 164 2.29 0.28 20.59
CA TRP A 164 2.53 -1.14 20.34
C TRP A 164 4.01 -1.48 20.51
N LEU A 165 4.92 -0.75 19.84
CA LEU A 165 6.37 -1.00 19.92
C LEU A 165 6.88 -1.03 21.37
N ARG A 166 6.36 -0.15 22.22
CA ARG A 166 6.71 -0.08 23.65
C ARG A 166 6.22 -1.27 24.47
N ARG A 167 5.11 -1.91 24.07
CA ARG A 167 4.57 -3.08 24.79
C ARG A 167 5.45 -4.30 24.53
N ASP A 168 5.81 -4.54 23.28
CA ASP A 168 6.63 -5.69 22.91
C ASP A 168 8.06 -5.56 23.45
N ALA A 169 8.63 -4.35 23.48
CA ALA A 169 9.94 -4.09 24.09
C ALA A 169 9.99 -4.29 25.61
N ARG A 170 8.84 -4.41 26.30
CA ARG A 170 8.77 -4.75 27.73
C ARG A 170 8.62 -6.26 27.96
N LEU A 171 8.27 -7.01 26.92
CA LEU A 171 8.04 -8.45 26.97
C LEU A 171 9.23 -9.26 26.41
N ALA A 172 10.18 -8.59 25.75
CA ALA A 172 11.44 -9.12 25.27
C ALA A 172 12.56 -8.85 26.28
#